data_AF-A0A2V0NT72-F1
#
_entry.id   AF-A0A2V0NT72-F1
#
_cell.length_a   1.000
_cell.length_b   1.000
_cell.length_c   1.000
_cell.angle_alpha   90.00
_cell.angle_beta   90.00
_cell.angle_gamma   90.00
#
_symmetry.space_group_name_H-M   'P 1'
#
loop_
_entity.id
_entity.type
_entity.pdbx_description
1 polymer ?
#
loop_
_entity_poly.entity_id
_entity_poly.type
_entity_poly.pdbx_seq_one_letter_code
_entity_poly.pdbx_strand_id
1 'polypeptide(L)'
;MSKKNNKSIKARAHAHALERERKDRERLAQQAAKNDRKAERRVARAVAEGGVAKKHKKKGYRLKKGVQIKGVKITDSDSKKKVLRLLKAEQAARMMEADGPGAAKDRKKKKGVKAKAVGLAKPRKKAAGAAAAAAAAAAAADAPAAMEG
;
A
#
# COMPACT_ATOMS: atom_id res chain seq x y z
N MET A 1 -11.72 -13.18 49.80
CA MET A 1 -10.42 -12.78 49.20
C MET A 1 -9.86 -11.56 49.92
N SER A 2 -8.65 -11.64 50.46
CA SER A 2 -8.01 -10.52 51.17
C SER A 2 -7.83 -9.30 50.25
N LYS A 3 -8.16 -8.10 50.73
CA LYS A 3 -7.97 -6.82 50.01
C LYS A 3 -6.53 -6.63 49.53
N LYS A 4 -5.55 -7.21 50.24
CA LYS A 4 -4.12 -7.20 49.87
C LYS A 4 -3.85 -8.04 48.61
N ASN A 5 -4.53 -9.17 48.45
CA ASN A 5 -4.39 -10.05 47.29
C ASN A 5 -4.99 -9.41 46.01
N ASN A 6 -6.12 -8.68 46.15
CA ASN A 6 -6.69 -7.96 45.02
C ASN A 6 -5.78 -6.84 44.49
N LYS A 7 -5.01 -6.17 45.35
CA LYS A 7 -4.07 -5.12 44.93
C LYS A 7 -2.88 -5.69 44.15
N SER A 8 -2.28 -6.78 44.64
CA SER A 8 -1.14 -7.42 43.97
C SER A 8 -1.55 -8.03 42.62
N ILE A 9 -2.73 -8.63 42.51
CA ILE A 9 -3.26 -9.17 41.25
C ILE A 9 -3.43 -8.04 40.22
N LYS A 10 -4.03 -6.91 40.61
CA LYS A 10 -4.19 -5.73 39.73
C LYS A 10 -2.84 -5.16 39.28
N ALA A 11 -1.87 -5.07 40.18
CA ALA A 11 -0.52 -4.60 39.86
C ALA A 11 0.19 -5.52 38.86
N ARG A 12 0.10 -6.85 39.04
CA ARG A 12 0.67 -7.84 38.11
C ARG A 12 -0.02 -7.81 36.74
N ALA A 13 -1.34 -7.66 36.71
CA ALA A 13 -2.09 -7.54 35.46
C ALA A 13 -1.67 -6.30 34.66
N HIS A 14 -1.47 -5.16 35.34
CA HIS A 14 -0.98 -3.94 34.71
C HIS A 14 0.46 -4.08 34.19
N ALA A 15 1.36 -4.66 34.99
CA ALA A 15 2.74 -4.92 34.55
C ALA A 15 2.78 -5.81 33.29
N HIS A 16 1.98 -6.88 33.27
CA HIS A 16 1.89 -7.76 32.11
C HIS A 16 1.27 -7.09 30.87
N ALA A 17 0.31 -6.18 31.05
CA ALA A 17 -0.24 -5.39 29.95
C ALA A 17 0.84 -4.47 29.33
N LEU A 18 1.65 -3.82 30.17
CA LEU A 18 2.76 -2.99 29.71
C LEU A 18 3.83 -3.80 28.97
N GLU A 19 4.15 -5.01 29.43
CA GLU A 19 5.09 -5.89 28.74
C GLU A 19 4.58 -6.32 27.35
N ARG A 20 3.29 -6.62 27.23
CA ARG A 20 2.68 -6.92 25.92
C ARG A 20 2.75 -5.73 24.99
N GLU A 21 2.41 -4.54 25.48
CA GLU A 21 2.48 -3.32 24.67
C GLU A 21 3.91 -3.03 24.19
N ARG A 22 4.91 -3.23 25.04
CA ARG A 22 6.33 -3.11 24.65
C ARG A 22 6.70 -4.11 23.55
N LYS A 23 6.34 -5.39 23.72
CA LYS A 23 6.60 -6.44 22.73
C LYS A 23 5.91 -6.15 21.39
N ASP A 24 4.68 -5.65 21.42
CA ASP A 24 3.95 -5.28 20.21
C ASP A 24 4.59 -4.08 19.50
N ARG A 25 5.02 -3.07 20.26
CA ARG A 25 5.78 -1.92 19.72
C ARG A 25 7.10 -2.36 19.09
N GLU A 26 7.86 -3.23 19.76
CA GLU A 26 9.10 -3.79 19.21
C GLU A 26 8.84 -4.61 17.94
N ARG A 27 7.80 -5.44 17.91
CA ARG A 27 7.41 -6.21 16.73
C ARG A 27 7.06 -5.30 15.55
N LEU A 28 6.28 -4.24 15.80
CA LEU A 28 5.95 -3.25 14.78
C LEU A 28 7.20 -2.50 14.28
N ALA A 29 8.12 -2.12 15.18
CA ALA A 29 9.37 -1.47 14.81
C ALA A 29 10.29 -2.39 13.98
N GLN A 30 10.43 -3.66 14.38
CA GLN A 30 11.18 -4.66 13.60
C GLN A 30 10.55 -4.89 12.22
N GLN A 31 9.22 -4.92 12.14
CA GLN A 31 8.52 -5.08 10.87
C GLN A 31 8.71 -3.85 9.96
N ALA A 32 8.68 -2.64 10.52
CA ALA A 32 9.00 -1.40 9.81
C ALA A 32 10.44 -1.45 9.25
N ALA A 33 11.42 -1.75 10.09
CA ALA A 33 12.82 -1.87 9.67
C ALA A 33 13.04 -2.94 8.58
N LYS A 34 12.35 -4.09 8.67
CA LYS A 34 12.38 -5.13 7.61
C LYS A 34 11.79 -4.61 6.30
N ASN A 35 10.73 -3.82 6.35
CA ASN A 35 10.12 -3.23 5.16
C ASN A 35 11.02 -2.17 4.53
N ASP A 36 11.67 -1.34 5.34
CA ASP A 36 12.59 -0.30 4.88
C ASP A 36 13.81 -0.93 4.19
N ARG A 37 14.44 -1.94 4.81
CA ARG A 37 15.52 -2.71 4.18
C ARG A 37 15.11 -3.33 2.84
N LYS A 38 13.88 -3.86 2.74
CA LYS A 38 13.35 -4.39 1.46
C LYS A 38 13.17 -3.28 0.43
N ALA A 39 12.74 -2.10 0.86
CA ALA A 39 12.60 -0.94 -0.02
C ALA A 39 13.96 -0.45 -0.52
N GLU A 40 14.96 -0.33 0.36
CA GLU A 40 16.34 0.03 0.01
C GLU A 40 16.95 -0.95 -0.98
N ARG A 41 16.83 -2.26 -0.75
CA ARG A 41 17.30 -3.28 -1.70
C ARG A 41 16.66 -3.15 -3.08
N ARG A 42 15.36 -2.82 -3.15
CA ARG A 42 14.67 -2.58 -4.43
C ARG A 42 15.21 -1.34 -5.14
N VAL A 43 15.52 -0.28 -4.38
CA VAL A 43 16.11 0.94 -4.94
C VAL A 43 17.52 0.65 -5.45
N ALA A 44 18.37 0.02 -4.63
CA ALA A 44 19.73 -0.34 -4.99
C ALA A 44 19.78 -1.22 -6.26
N ARG A 45 18.90 -2.23 -6.34
CA ARG A 45 18.79 -3.09 -7.52
C ARG A 45 18.38 -2.31 -8.77
N ALA A 46 17.38 -1.42 -8.66
CA ALA A 46 16.95 -0.62 -9.80
C ALA A 46 18.07 0.29 -10.31
N VAL A 47 18.85 0.89 -9.41
CA VAL A 47 20.01 1.74 -9.75
C VAL A 47 21.11 0.91 -10.43
N ALA A 48 21.42 -0.28 -9.92
CA ALA A 48 22.40 -1.19 -10.53
C ALA A 48 22.01 -1.64 -11.94
N GLU A 49 20.70 -1.83 -12.19
CA GLU A 49 20.15 -2.16 -13.51
C GLU A 49 20.03 -0.92 -14.44
N GLY A 50 20.60 0.24 -14.06
CA GLY A 50 20.55 1.48 -14.85
C GLY A 50 19.18 2.18 -14.89
N GLY A 51 18.24 1.75 -14.03
CA GLY A 51 16.87 2.24 -13.98
C GLY A 51 16.56 3.16 -12.79
N VAL A 52 15.53 3.99 -12.92
CA VAL A 52 15.00 4.76 -11.79
C VAL A 52 14.04 3.89 -10.98
N ALA A 53 14.32 3.70 -9.69
CA ALA A 53 13.43 3.00 -8.78
C ALA A 53 12.05 3.67 -8.76
N LYS A 54 11.02 2.99 -9.27
CA LYS A 54 9.65 3.53 -9.29
C LYS A 54 9.14 3.63 -7.85
N LYS A 55 9.02 4.87 -7.34
CA LYS A 55 8.38 5.13 -6.04
C LYS A 55 6.95 4.58 -6.09
N HIS A 56 6.63 3.62 -5.22
CA HIS A 56 5.31 3.04 -5.15
C HIS A 56 4.30 4.12 -4.71
N LYS A 57 3.49 4.61 -5.65
CA LYS A 57 2.48 5.62 -5.35
C LYS A 57 1.39 4.96 -4.49
N LYS A 58 1.02 5.59 -3.37
CA LYS A 58 -0.17 5.16 -2.61
C LYS A 58 -1.38 5.33 -3.53
N LYS A 59 -2.23 4.29 -3.61
CA LYS A 59 -3.48 4.34 -4.41
C LYS A 59 -4.34 5.49 -3.88
N GLY A 60 -4.95 6.26 -4.78
CA GLY A 60 -5.84 7.37 -4.39
C GLY A 60 -7.14 6.88 -3.74
N TYR A 61 -7.80 7.76 -2.99
CA TYR A 61 -9.10 7.46 -2.38
C TYR A 61 -10.19 7.26 -3.45
N ARG A 62 -10.77 6.06 -3.50
CA ARG A 62 -11.89 5.75 -4.39
C ARG A 62 -13.19 5.73 -3.60
N LEU A 63 -13.89 6.86 -3.61
CA LEU A 63 -15.15 7.04 -2.88
C LEU A 63 -16.34 6.57 -3.73
N LYS A 64 -17.08 5.58 -3.22
CA LYS A 64 -18.34 5.06 -3.80
C LYS A 64 -19.53 5.94 -3.38
N LYS A 65 -20.52 6.07 -4.25
CA LYS A 65 -21.80 6.74 -3.94
C LYS A 65 -22.54 5.94 -2.87
N GLY A 66 -23.27 6.61 -1.98
CA GLY A 66 -24.07 6.01 -0.91
C GLY A 66 -23.30 5.71 0.38
N VAL A 67 -21.97 5.74 0.36
CA VAL A 67 -21.15 5.51 1.56
C VAL A 67 -21.10 6.77 2.42
N GLN A 68 -21.17 6.59 3.75
CA GLN A 68 -20.99 7.66 4.72
C GLN A 68 -19.57 7.63 5.28
N ILE A 69 -18.88 8.77 5.21
CA ILE A 69 -17.51 8.91 5.72
C ILE A 69 -17.48 10.16 6.58
N LYS A 70 -17.09 10.01 7.86
CA LYS A 70 -17.04 11.12 8.83
C LYS A 70 -18.33 11.94 8.87
N GLY A 71 -19.47 11.24 8.95
CA GLY A 71 -20.79 11.87 8.99
C GLY A 71 -21.33 12.37 7.65
N VAL A 72 -20.51 12.51 6.61
CA VAL A 72 -20.96 12.99 5.28
C VAL A 72 -21.32 11.81 4.37
N LYS A 73 -22.58 11.74 3.93
CA LYS A 73 -23.04 10.76 2.93
C LYS A 73 -22.67 11.25 1.52
N ILE A 74 -22.04 10.39 0.73
CA ILE A 74 -21.64 10.72 -0.64
C ILE A 74 -22.84 10.51 -1.57
N THR A 75 -23.62 11.56 -1.77
CA THR A 75 -24.74 11.59 -2.72
C THR A 75 -24.26 12.08 -4.09
N ASP A 76 -23.55 13.22 -4.08
CA ASP A 76 -23.21 13.98 -5.27
C ASP A 76 -21.73 14.31 -5.35
N SER A 77 -21.33 14.88 -6.48
CA SER A 77 -19.94 15.25 -6.77
C SER A 77 -19.34 16.21 -5.75
N ASP A 78 -20.15 17.14 -5.22
CA ASP A 78 -19.65 18.13 -4.24
C ASP A 78 -19.46 17.53 -2.86
N SER A 79 -20.36 16.65 -2.42
CA SER A 79 -20.17 15.82 -1.22
C SER A 79 -18.90 14.98 -1.33
N LYS A 80 -18.63 14.39 -2.51
CA LYS A 80 -17.39 13.65 -2.77
C LYS A 80 -16.14 14.53 -2.68
N LYS A 81 -16.17 15.76 -3.21
CA LYS A 81 -15.05 16.72 -3.11
C LYS A 81 -14.79 17.13 -1.65
N LYS A 82 -15.85 17.40 -0.87
CA LYS A 82 -15.74 17.72 0.57
C LYS A 82 -15.04 16.58 1.33
N VAL A 83 -15.49 15.35 1.15
CA VAL A 83 -14.88 14.16 1.78
C VAL A 83 -13.43 13.98 1.32
N LEU A 84 -13.12 14.15 0.03
CA LEU A 84 -11.75 14.08 -0.46
C LEU A 84 -10.83 15.14 0.16
N ARG A 85 -11.33 16.37 0.38
CA ARG A 85 -10.57 17.42 1.07
C ARG A 85 -10.29 17.05 2.52
N LEU A 86 -11.30 16.55 3.23
CA LEU A 86 -11.16 16.09 4.61
C LEU A 86 -10.15 14.95 4.75
N LEU A 87 -10.25 13.93 3.88
CA LEU A 87 -9.32 12.79 3.90
C LEU A 87 -7.89 13.20 3.53
N LYS A 88 -7.72 14.15 2.62
CA LYS A 88 -6.39 14.70 2.30
C LYS A 88 -5.81 15.52 3.44
N ALA A 89 -6.62 16.34 4.11
CA ALA A 89 -6.18 17.13 5.25
C ALA A 89 -5.74 16.23 6.41
N GLU A 90 -6.51 15.18 6.71
CA GLU A 90 -6.15 14.17 7.70
C GLU A 90 -4.88 13.40 7.33
N GLN A 91 -4.75 13.02 6.06
CA GLN A 91 -3.54 12.36 5.60
C GLN A 91 -2.31 13.28 5.73
N ALA A 92 -2.46 14.57 5.45
CA ALA A 92 -1.40 15.55 5.60
C ALA A 92 -1.03 15.75 7.08
N ALA A 93 -2.03 15.90 7.95
CA ALA A 93 -1.83 16.01 9.40
C ALA A 93 -1.08 14.79 9.96
N ARG A 94 -1.51 13.58 9.59
CA ARG A 94 -0.86 12.34 10.01
C ARG A 94 0.57 12.19 9.51
N MET A 95 0.90 12.74 8.34
CA MET A 95 2.28 12.73 7.84
C MET A 95 3.14 13.78 8.54
N MET A 96 2.60 14.97 8.86
CA MET A 96 3.30 15.98 9.66
C MET A 96 3.55 15.51 11.09
N GLU A 97 2.64 14.75 11.68
CA GLU A 97 2.80 14.20 13.03
C GLU A 97 3.82 13.04 13.06
N ALA A 98 4.05 12.38 11.92
CA ALA A 98 5.07 11.34 11.76
C ALA A 98 6.47 11.92 11.43
N ASP A 99 6.55 13.15 10.93
CA ASP A 99 7.78 13.87 10.63
C ASP A 99 8.04 14.93 11.72
N GLY A 100 8.68 14.52 12.83
CA GLY A 100 9.30 15.45 13.78
C GLY A 100 10.29 16.41 13.10
N PRO A 101 10.64 17.55 13.72
CA PRO A 101 11.16 18.73 13.03
C PRO A 101 12.53 18.45 12.38
N GLY A 102 12.54 18.26 11.06
CA GLY A 102 13.80 18.01 10.35
C GLY A 102 13.76 17.97 8.82
N ALA A 103 12.65 18.29 8.16
CA ALA A 103 12.55 18.14 6.70
C ALA A 103 12.03 19.39 5.98
N ALA A 104 12.65 20.54 6.23
CA ALA A 104 12.60 21.66 5.30
C ALA A 104 13.83 21.60 4.38
N LYS A 105 13.67 21.07 3.16
CA LYS A 105 14.61 21.32 2.05
C LYS A 105 13.87 21.62 0.76
N ASP A 106 13.94 22.90 0.40
CA ASP A 106 14.09 23.48 -0.94
C ASP A 106 13.28 22.89 -2.10
N ARG A 107 12.11 23.48 -2.35
CA ARG A 107 11.44 23.37 -3.66
C ARG A 107 11.86 24.55 -4.55
N LYS A 108 13.00 24.39 -5.24
CA LYS A 108 13.42 25.30 -6.32
C LYS A 108 12.42 25.21 -7.47
N LYS A 109 11.66 26.30 -7.67
CA LYS A 109 10.63 26.46 -8.71
C LYS A 109 11.29 26.53 -10.09
N LYS A 110 11.41 25.41 -10.81
CA LYS A 110 11.83 25.44 -12.23
C LYS A 110 10.65 25.91 -13.10
N LYS A 111 10.81 27.13 -13.63
CA LYS A 111 9.98 27.81 -14.63
C LYS A 111 9.88 26.93 -15.88
N GLY A 112 8.65 26.80 -16.40
CA GLY A 112 8.32 25.84 -17.44
C GLY A 112 8.97 26.14 -18.80
N VAL A 113 9.31 25.08 -19.51
CA VAL A 113 9.51 25.09 -20.96
C VAL A 113 8.36 24.28 -21.56
N LYS A 114 7.48 24.96 -22.29
CA LYS A 114 6.43 24.34 -23.11
C LYS A 114 7.12 23.64 -24.29
N ALA A 115 7.11 22.31 -24.32
CA ALA A 115 7.37 21.55 -25.53
C ALA A 115 6.02 21.11 -26.12
N LYS A 116 5.67 21.73 -27.25
CA LYS A 116 4.55 21.38 -28.13
C LYS A 116 5.13 20.48 -29.22
N ALA A 117 4.75 19.20 -29.26
CA ALA A 117 4.83 18.37 -30.47
C ALA A 117 3.96 17.12 -30.28
N VAL A 118 2.81 17.08 -30.97
CA VAL A 118 2.56 16.30 -32.21
C VAL A 118 2.31 14.83 -31.90
N GLY A 119 1.10 14.39 -32.21
CA GLY A 119 0.57 13.08 -31.88
C GLY A 119 1.34 11.95 -32.54
N LEU A 120 1.67 10.94 -31.73
CA LEU A 120 1.95 9.59 -32.20
C LEU A 120 0.96 8.65 -31.51
N ALA A 121 -0.04 8.22 -32.27
CA ALA A 121 -0.96 7.17 -31.89
C ALA A 121 -0.17 5.86 -31.70
N LYS A 122 -0.25 5.26 -30.51
CA LYS A 122 0.28 3.91 -30.26
C LYS A 122 -0.67 2.87 -30.87
N PRO A 123 -0.20 1.91 -31.69
CA PRO A 123 -1.04 0.79 -32.09
C PRO A 123 -1.30 -0.12 -30.88
N ARG A 124 -2.58 -0.40 -30.64
CA ARG A 124 -3.06 -1.38 -29.66
C ARG A 124 -2.62 -2.78 -30.11
N LYS A 125 -1.71 -3.44 -29.38
CA LYS A 125 -1.49 -4.89 -29.55
C LYS A 125 -2.74 -5.63 -29.08
N LYS A 126 -3.41 -6.26 -30.04
CA LYS A 126 -4.58 -7.13 -29.93
C LYS A 126 -4.18 -8.42 -29.19
N ALA A 127 -5.14 -8.99 -28.46
CA ALA A 127 -5.02 -10.13 -27.57
C ALA A 127 -4.32 -11.36 -28.19
N ALA A 128 -3.22 -11.79 -27.56
CA ALA A 128 -2.56 -13.07 -27.81
C ALA A 128 -2.69 -13.97 -26.57
N GLY A 129 -3.91 -14.11 -26.06
CA GLY A 129 -4.21 -14.86 -24.83
C GLY A 129 -5.27 -15.95 -24.96
N ALA A 130 -5.87 -16.13 -26.15
CA ALA A 130 -6.95 -17.09 -26.35
C ALA A 130 -6.56 -18.34 -27.14
N ALA A 131 -5.41 -18.35 -27.83
CA ALA A 131 -4.99 -19.50 -28.65
C ALA A 131 -4.14 -20.54 -27.90
N ALA A 132 -3.50 -20.18 -26.80
CA ALA A 132 -2.62 -21.09 -26.05
C ALA A 132 -3.37 -22.05 -25.11
N ALA A 133 -4.63 -21.75 -24.76
CA ALA A 133 -5.43 -22.59 -23.86
C ALA A 133 -6.15 -23.74 -24.58
N ALA A 134 -6.33 -23.65 -25.91
CA ALA A 134 -6.99 -24.70 -26.69
C ALA A 134 -6.04 -25.83 -27.11
N ALA A 135 -4.73 -25.56 -27.24
CA ALA A 135 -3.76 -26.57 -27.65
C ALA A 135 -3.37 -27.55 -26.52
N ALA A 136 -3.51 -27.15 -25.25
CA ALA A 136 -3.19 -28.01 -24.11
C ALA A 136 -4.32 -29.00 -23.75
N ALA A 137 -5.56 -28.73 -24.17
CA ALA A 137 -6.70 -29.62 -23.91
C ALA A 137 -6.82 -30.77 -24.92
N ALA A 138 -6.23 -30.64 -26.12
CA ALA A 138 -6.25 -31.68 -27.14
C ALA A 138 -5.15 -32.76 -26.96
N ALA A 139 -4.08 -32.47 -26.20
CA ALA A 139 -2.99 -33.41 -25.96
C ALA A 139 -3.23 -34.38 -24.79
N ALA A 140 -4.29 -34.18 -23.99
CA ALA A 140 -4.64 -35.04 -22.85
C ALA A 140 -5.71 -36.09 -23.16
N ALA A 141 -6.24 -36.13 -24.39
CA ALA A 141 -7.31 -37.04 -24.81
C ALA A 141 -6.82 -38.25 -25.64
N ASP A 142 -5.50 -38.35 -25.91
CA ASP A 142 -4.90 -39.36 -26.79
C ASP A 142 -3.79 -40.17 -26.07
N ALA A 143 -4.04 -40.56 -24.83
CA ALA A 143 -3.23 -41.56 -24.14
C ALA A 143 -3.97 -42.92 -24.23
N PRO A 144 -3.51 -43.87 -25.07
CA PRO A 144 -4.10 -45.21 -25.10
C PRO A 144 -3.81 -45.95 -23.80
N ALA A 145 -4.87 -46.52 -23.22
CA ALA A 145 -4.79 -47.51 -22.17
C ALA A 145 -4.13 -48.79 -22.71
N ALA A 146 -2.92 -49.08 -22.25
CA ALA A 146 -2.33 -50.43 -22.22
C ALA A 146 -2.30 -50.82 -20.74
N MET A 147 -3.19 -51.68 -20.21
CA MET A 147 -3.39 -53.11 -20.45
C MET A 147 -2.13 -53.97 -20.24
N GLU A 148 -2.17 -54.67 -19.09
CA GLU A 148 -1.51 -55.92 -18.68
C GLU A 148 0.02 -56.11 -18.74
N GLY A 149 0.52 -56.68 -17.64
CA GLY A 149 1.89 -57.11 -17.39
C GLY A 149 2.19 -57.16 -15.91
#